data_AF-A0A225WG17-F1
#
_entry.id   AF-A0A225WG17-F1
#
_cell.length_a   1.000
_cell.length_b   1.000
_cell.length_c   1.000
_cell.angle_alpha   90.00
_cell.angle_beta   90.00
_cell.angle_gamma   90.00
#
_symmetry.space_group_name_H-M   'P 1'
#
loop_
_entity.id
_entity.type
_entity.pdbx_description
1 polymer ?
#
loop_
_entity_poly.entity_id
_entity_poly.type
_entity_poly.pdbx_seq_one_letter_code
_entity_poly.pdbx_strand_id
1 'polypeptide(L)'
;MPRPPGEWKQTVRQAPLELIQTLQEFRNPSYILAGMTDATLDSWMLASRLAVLLHCLEHIEKTTTDDNCGKWANDWAVALRNQASADLELINLYSGDLWKPLKRLKYQGMELLKLCRSSQKEKKRSRKVHISTEDMA
;
A
#
# COMPACT_ATOMS: atom_id res chain seq x y z
N MET A 1 -5.24 -3.12 19.14
CA MET A 1 -4.57 -1.80 19.10
C MET A 1 -3.65 -1.76 17.90
N PRO A 2 -3.57 -0.64 17.14
CA PRO A 2 -2.68 -0.54 16.00
C PRO A 2 -1.22 -0.40 16.44
N ARG A 3 -0.30 -1.05 15.72
CA ARG A 3 1.13 -1.12 16.08
C ARG A 3 1.85 0.22 15.84
N PRO A 4 2.71 0.68 16.76
CA PRO A 4 3.51 1.89 16.59
C PRO A 4 4.49 1.82 15.40
N PRO A 5 4.94 2.97 14.84
CA PRO A 5 5.76 3.03 13.63
C PRO A 5 7.08 2.23 13.68
N GLY A 6 7.67 2.05 14.88
CA GLY A 6 8.87 1.24 15.09
C GLY A 6 8.61 -0.25 14.88
N GLU A 7 7.46 -0.74 15.36
CA GLU A 7 7.02 -2.13 15.14
C GLU A 7 6.65 -2.39 13.69
N TRP A 8 6.20 -1.36 12.95
CA TRP A 8 5.94 -1.49 11.52
C TRP A 8 7.22 -1.73 10.72
N LYS A 9 8.30 -0.99 11.01
CA LYS A 9 9.62 -1.24 10.39
C LYS A 9 10.13 -2.64 10.66
N GLN A 10 9.93 -3.15 11.88
CA GLN A 10 10.33 -4.49 12.24
C GLN A 10 9.47 -5.56 11.56
N THR A 11 8.16 -5.35 11.49
CA THR A 11 7.23 -6.23 10.75
C THR A 11 7.59 -6.30 9.26
N VAL A 12 7.90 -5.17 8.63
CA VAL A 12 8.35 -5.12 7.23
C VAL A 12 9.71 -5.79 7.01
N ARG A 13 10.59 -5.78 8.01
CA ARG A 13 11.88 -6.50 7.95
C ARG A 13 11.73 -8.01 8.15
N GLN A 14 10.73 -8.46 8.91
CA GLN A 14 10.48 -9.88 9.20
C GLN A 14 9.67 -10.57 8.10
N ALA A 15 8.75 -9.87 7.44
CA ALA A 15 7.90 -10.45 6.40
C ALA A 15 8.68 -11.15 5.24
N PRO A 16 9.83 -10.64 4.76
CA PRO A 16 10.64 -11.36 3.77
C PRO A 16 11.25 -12.66 4.31
N LEU A 17 11.57 -12.72 5.61
CA LEU A 17 12.15 -13.91 6.23
C LEU A 17 11.10 -15.01 6.39
N GLU A 18 9.89 -14.64 6.81
CA GLU A 18 8.74 -15.56 6.87
C GLU A 18 8.39 -16.09 5.48
N LEU A 19 8.34 -15.21 4.48
CA LEU A 19 8.12 -15.61 3.08
C LEU A 19 9.20 -16.59 2.59
N ILE A 20 10.48 -16.33 2.87
CA ILE A 20 11.58 -17.22 2.50
C ILE A 20 11.46 -18.58 3.21
N GLN A 21 11.10 -18.60 4.50
CA GLN A 21 10.90 -19.86 5.24
C GLN A 21 9.75 -20.68 4.65
N THR A 22 8.61 -20.05 4.34
CA THR A 22 7.49 -20.74 3.69
C THR A 22 7.85 -21.21 2.29
N LEU A 23 8.63 -20.44 1.54
CA LEU A 23 9.07 -20.83 0.19
C LEU A 23 10.01 -22.04 0.20
N GLN A 24 10.78 -22.25 1.26
CA GLN A 24 11.67 -23.42 1.41
C GLN A 24 10.90 -24.75 1.53
N GLU A 25 9.61 -24.72 1.88
CA GLU A 25 8.74 -25.90 1.92
C GLU A 25 8.36 -26.40 0.52
N PHE A 26 8.53 -25.56 -0.51
CA PHE A 26 8.20 -25.90 -1.88
C PHE A 26 9.39 -26.50 -2.63
N ARG A 27 9.12 -27.51 -3.44
CA ARG A 27 10.15 -28.25 -4.21
C ARG A 27 10.85 -27.40 -5.27
N ASN A 28 10.26 -26.28 -5.68
CA ASN A 28 10.86 -25.33 -6.64
C ASN A 28 10.51 -23.87 -6.28
N PRO A 29 11.18 -23.29 -5.27
CA PRO A 29 10.91 -21.94 -4.78
C PRO A 29 11.18 -20.87 -5.84
N SER A 30 12.16 -21.10 -6.71
CA SER A 30 12.57 -20.20 -7.79
C SER A 30 11.46 -19.97 -8.81
N TYR A 31 10.64 -20.99 -9.09
CA TYR A 31 9.50 -20.87 -9.98
C TYR A 31 8.38 -19.99 -9.37
N ILE A 32 8.14 -20.14 -8.07
CA ILE A 32 7.17 -19.31 -7.34
C ILE A 32 7.63 -17.86 -7.31
N LEU A 33 8.90 -17.62 -6.99
CA LEU A 33 9.51 -16.29 -7.00
C LEU A 33 9.50 -15.66 -8.39
N ALA A 34 9.75 -16.43 -9.45
CA ALA A 34 9.66 -15.95 -10.83
C ALA A 34 8.25 -15.51 -11.23
N GLY A 35 7.22 -16.09 -10.60
CA GLY A 35 5.81 -15.68 -10.75
C GLY A 35 5.38 -14.51 -9.84
N MET A 36 6.19 -14.13 -8.85
CA MET A 36 5.91 -13.00 -7.97
C MET A 36 6.21 -11.68 -8.69
N THR A 37 5.27 -11.25 -9.51
CA THR A 37 5.32 -9.93 -10.14
C THR A 37 5.04 -8.82 -9.13
N ASP A 38 5.39 -7.57 -9.49
CA ASP A 38 4.96 -6.37 -8.75
C ASP A 38 3.45 -6.35 -8.47
N ALA A 39 2.63 -6.91 -9.38
CA ALA A 39 1.19 -6.99 -9.22
C ALA A 39 0.77 -8.00 -8.13
N THR A 40 1.47 -9.13 -8.05
CA THR A 40 1.28 -10.14 -6.99
C THR A 40 1.62 -9.54 -5.62
N LEU A 41 2.75 -8.85 -5.53
CA LEU A 41 3.18 -8.16 -4.31
C LEU A 41 2.22 -7.03 -3.92
N ASP A 42 1.72 -6.26 -4.89
CA ASP A 42 0.75 -5.20 -4.64
C ASP A 42 -0.58 -5.75 -4.11
N SER A 43 -1.09 -6.85 -4.68
CA SER A 43 -2.30 -7.52 -4.19
C SER A 43 -2.08 -8.03 -2.76
N TRP A 44 -0.95 -8.68 -2.50
CA TRP A 44 -0.64 -9.23 -1.18
C TRP A 44 -0.48 -8.16 -0.10
N MET A 45 0.07 -6.99 -0.47
CA MET A 45 0.23 -5.85 0.44
C MET A 45 -1.01 -4.95 0.56
N LEU A 46 -2.08 -5.23 -0.20
CA LEU A 46 -3.25 -4.35 -0.29
C LEU A 46 -3.89 -4.09 1.08
N ALA A 47 -4.13 -5.16 1.86
CA ALA A 47 -4.68 -5.08 3.21
C ALA A 47 -3.80 -4.23 4.15
N SER A 48 -2.49 -4.48 4.14
CA SER A 48 -1.52 -3.77 4.97
C SER A 48 -1.46 -2.28 4.63
N ARG A 49 -1.53 -1.94 3.35
CA ARG A 49 -1.51 -0.55 2.89
C ARG A 49 -2.80 0.19 3.22
N LEU A 50 -3.94 -0.49 3.08
CA LEU A 50 -5.22 0.03 3.54
C LEU A 50 -5.17 0.31 5.05
N ALA A 51 -4.66 -0.62 5.86
CA ALA A 51 -4.56 -0.44 7.30
C ALA A 51 -3.69 0.77 7.69
N VAL A 52 -2.54 0.96 7.03
CA VAL A 52 -1.68 2.13 7.25
C VAL A 52 -2.40 3.41 6.83
N LEU A 53 -3.06 3.41 5.67
CA LEU A 53 -3.79 4.59 5.19
C LEU A 53 -4.92 4.98 6.14
N LEU A 54 -5.71 4.02 6.61
CA LEU A 54 -6.78 4.25 7.59
C LEU A 54 -6.21 4.85 8.88
N HIS A 55 -5.12 4.28 9.40
CA HIS A 55 -4.46 4.80 10.60
C HIS A 55 -4.02 6.25 10.43
N CYS A 56 -3.43 6.59 9.28
CA CYS A 56 -3.03 7.96 8.98
C CYS A 56 -4.23 8.91 8.89
N LEU A 57 -5.34 8.50 8.26
CA LEU A 57 -6.54 9.32 8.15
C LEU A 57 -7.18 9.57 9.53
N GLU A 58 -7.27 8.56 10.36
CA GLU A 58 -7.74 8.71 11.75
C GLU A 58 -6.84 9.61 12.58
N HIS A 59 -5.52 9.53 12.37
CA HIS A 59 -4.62 10.43 13.05
C HIS A 59 -4.84 11.87 12.60
N ILE A 60 -5.00 12.12 11.30
CA ILE A 60 -5.31 13.47 10.76
C ILE A 60 -6.59 14.00 11.39
N GLU A 61 -7.65 13.19 11.44
CA GLU A 61 -8.94 13.54 12.05
C GLU A 61 -8.78 13.98 13.52
N LYS A 62 -7.99 13.26 14.31
CA LYS A 62 -7.80 13.56 15.75
C LYS A 62 -6.87 14.73 16.04
N THR A 63 -5.97 15.07 15.12
CA THR A 63 -4.86 16.00 15.38
C THR A 63 -4.96 17.31 14.64
N THR A 64 -5.81 17.38 13.62
CA THR A 64 -6.01 18.62 12.87
C THR A 64 -6.88 19.60 13.65
N THR A 65 -6.58 20.88 13.56
CA THR A 65 -7.40 21.97 14.09
C THR A 65 -8.38 22.53 13.06
N ASP A 66 -8.37 22.01 11.83
CA ASP A 66 -9.28 22.38 10.76
C ASP A 66 -10.40 21.35 10.66
N ASP A 67 -11.62 21.73 11.10
CA ASP A 67 -12.80 20.88 11.10
C ASP A 67 -13.13 20.31 9.70
N ASN A 68 -12.87 21.06 8.63
CA ASN A 68 -13.12 20.58 7.27
C ASN A 68 -12.11 19.49 6.88
N CYS A 69 -10.85 19.65 7.30
CA CYS A 69 -9.81 18.63 7.11
C CYS A 69 -10.12 17.37 7.92
N GLY A 70 -10.57 17.54 9.17
CA GLY A 70 -10.94 16.42 10.05
C GLY A 70 -12.12 15.63 9.49
N LYS A 71 -13.19 16.33 9.09
CA LYS A 71 -14.35 15.72 8.45
C LYS A 71 -13.99 15.00 7.14
N TRP A 72 -13.20 15.64 6.28
CA TRP A 72 -12.71 15.02 5.05
C TRP A 72 -11.93 13.73 5.32
N ALA A 73 -11.05 13.73 6.33
CA ALA A 73 -10.27 12.54 6.67
C ALA A 73 -11.16 11.41 7.20
N ASN A 74 -12.14 11.74 8.03
CA ASN A 74 -13.13 10.78 8.53
C ASN A 74 -13.96 10.16 7.40
N ASP A 75 -14.52 11.00 6.52
CA ASP A 75 -15.37 10.56 5.41
C ASP A 75 -14.61 9.58 4.51
N TRP A 76 -13.33 9.86 4.23
CA TRP A 76 -12.46 8.94 3.49
C TRP A 76 -12.17 7.65 4.26
N ALA A 77 -11.92 7.71 5.56
CA ALA A 77 -11.67 6.52 6.37
C ALA A 77 -12.91 5.60 6.40
N VAL A 78 -14.11 6.18 6.53
CA VAL A 78 -15.38 5.44 6.48
C VAL A 78 -15.62 4.84 5.10
N ALA A 79 -15.43 5.61 4.03
CA ALA A 79 -15.63 5.13 2.66
C ALA A 79 -14.71 3.94 2.34
N LEU A 80 -13.43 4.02 2.73
CA LEU A 80 -12.45 2.96 2.51
C LEU A 80 -12.77 1.70 3.31
N ARG A 81 -13.27 1.84 4.55
CA ARG A 81 -13.75 0.69 5.35
C ARG A 81 -14.93 0.01 4.71
N ASN A 82 -15.93 0.78 4.28
CA ASN A 82 -17.13 0.22 3.67
C ASN A 82 -16.79 -0.51 2.37
N GLN A 83 -15.89 0.05 1.54
CA GLN A 83 -15.39 -0.65 0.36
C GLN A 83 -14.65 -1.94 0.74
N ALA A 84 -13.78 -1.91 1.75
CA ALA A 84 -13.05 -3.09 2.21
C ALA A 84 -13.93 -4.20 2.78
N SER A 85 -15.03 -3.84 3.43
CA SER A 85 -16.02 -4.81 3.92
C SER A 85 -16.84 -5.42 2.79
N ALA A 86 -16.99 -4.72 1.66
CA ALA A 86 -17.69 -5.23 0.49
C ALA A 86 -16.78 -6.11 -0.37
N ASP A 87 -15.62 -5.59 -0.79
CA ASP A 87 -14.60 -6.30 -1.55
C ASP A 87 -13.26 -5.56 -1.45
N LEU A 88 -12.26 -6.23 -0.88
CA LEU A 88 -10.92 -5.68 -0.71
C LEU A 88 -10.20 -5.48 -2.06
N GLU A 89 -10.42 -6.35 -3.04
CA GLU A 89 -9.70 -6.33 -4.32
C GLU A 89 -10.13 -5.16 -5.22
N LEU A 90 -11.35 -4.65 -5.02
CA LEU A 90 -11.91 -3.55 -5.79
C LEU A 90 -11.58 -2.17 -5.22
N ILE A 91 -10.89 -2.10 -4.08
CA ILE A 91 -10.54 -0.81 -3.46
C ILE A 91 -9.53 -0.05 -4.32
N ASN A 92 -9.93 1.15 -4.74
CA ASN A 92 -9.01 2.08 -5.39
C ASN A 92 -8.23 2.91 -4.36
N LEU A 93 -7.17 2.34 -3.79
CA LEU A 93 -6.25 3.04 -2.89
C LEU A 93 -5.48 4.20 -3.54
N TYR A 94 -5.60 4.41 -4.85
CA TYR A 94 -4.82 5.38 -5.61
C TYR A 94 -5.65 6.53 -6.18
N SER A 95 -6.88 6.72 -5.68
CA SER A 95 -7.74 7.80 -6.13
C SER A 95 -7.04 9.15 -6.05
N GLY A 96 -7.09 9.91 -7.16
CA GLY A 96 -6.54 11.25 -7.21
C GLY A 96 -7.18 12.18 -6.17
N ASP A 97 -8.45 11.92 -5.82
CA ASP A 97 -9.22 12.75 -4.89
C ASP A 97 -8.82 12.51 -3.43
N LEU A 98 -8.20 11.37 -3.13
CA LEU A 98 -7.53 11.10 -1.86
C LEU A 98 -6.14 11.73 -1.82
N TRP A 99 -5.30 11.47 -2.83
CA TRP A 99 -3.88 11.83 -2.78
C TRP A 99 -3.56 13.29 -3.09
N LYS A 100 -4.41 13.98 -3.87
CA LYS A 100 -4.21 15.42 -4.16
C LYS A 100 -4.35 16.27 -2.88
N PRO A 101 -5.39 16.13 -2.04
CA PRO A 101 -5.45 16.79 -0.73
C PRO A 101 -4.28 16.44 0.19
N LEU A 102 -3.94 15.15 0.35
CA LEU A 102 -2.81 14.73 1.20
C LEU A 102 -1.50 15.38 0.78
N LYS A 103 -1.25 15.51 -0.53
CA LYS A 103 -0.05 16.20 -1.03
C LYS A 103 -0.06 17.69 -0.69
N ARG A 104 -1.21 18.38 -0.80
CA ARG A 104 -1.34 19.79 -0.42
C ARG A 104 -1.09 20.01 1.07
N LEU A 105 -1.56 19.08 1.90
CA LEU A 105 -1.33 19.06 3.35
C LEU A 105 0.09 18.59 3.74
N LYS A 106 1.00 18.43 2.77
CA LYS A 106 2.37 17.88 2.98
C LYS A 106 2.37 16.57 3.78
N TYR A 107 1.32 15.76 3.62
CA TYR A 107 1.09 14.50 4.35
C TYR A 107 1.06 14.66 5.88
N GLN A 108 0.82 15.88 6.39
CA GLN A 108 0.87 16.20 7.83
C GLN A 108 2.18 15.70 8.50
N GLY A 109 3.29 15.71 7.76
CA GLY A 109 4.59 15.24 8.25
C GLY A 109 4.74 13.70 8.32
N MET A 110 3.74 12.93 7.90
CA MET A 110 3.80 11.46 7.96
C MET A 110 4.54 10.87 6.75
N GLU A 111 5.77 10.40 6.97
CA GLU A 111 6.57 9.73 5.93
C GLU A 111 5.91 8.43 5.43
N LEU A 112 5.14 7.74 6.27
CA LEU A 112 4.44 6.49 5.91
C LEU A 112 3.43 6.69 4.76
N LEU A 113 2.76 7.84 4.69
CA LEU A 113 1.85 8.18 3.59
C LEU A 113 2.59 8.33 2.25
N LYS A 114 3.86 8.78 2.28
CA LYS A 114 4.67 8.87 1.06
C LYS A 114 4.97 7.47 0.51
N LEU A 115 5.27 6.51 1.39
CA LEU A 115 5.56 5.13 1.02
C LEU A 115 4.32 4.43 0.43
N CYS A 116 3.14 4.68 0.98
CA CYS A 116 1.87 4.12 0.48
C CYS A 116 1.56 4.56 -0.97
N ARG A 117 2.05 5.72 -1.41
CA ARG A 117 1.86 6.26 -2.77
C ARG A 117 2.88 5.74 -3.78
N SER A 118 4.12 5.44 -3.35
CA SER A 118 5.26 5.22 -4.25
C SER A 118 5.09 4.05 -5.23
N SER A 119 4.36 2.99 -4.87
CA SER A 119 4.18 1.84 -5.79
C SER A 119 3.43 2.20 -7.09
N GLN A 120 2.69 3.32 -7.13
CA GLN A 120 2.00 3.78 -8.33
C GLN A 120 2.94 4.44 -9.37
N LYS A 121 4.05 5.06 -8.92
CA LYS A 121 5.04 5.63 -9.85
C LYS A 121 5.84 4.52 -10.53
N GLU A 122 6.09 3.44 -9.81
CA GLU A 122 6.69 2.23 -10.37
C GLU A 122 5.74 1.54 -11.37
N LYS A 123 4.41 1.53 -11.16
CA LYS A 123 3.44 1.10 -12.19
C LYS A 123 3.59 1.79 -13.55
N LYS A 124 3.98 3.08 -13.58
CA LYS A 124 4.24 3.80 -14.85
C LYS A 124 5.61 3.49 -15.45
N ARG A 125 6.58 3.00 -14.65
CA ARG A 125 7.91 2.60 -15.09
C ARG A 125 7.96 1.11 -15.47
N SER A 126 7.37 0.20 -14.70
CA SER A 126 7.29 -1.23 -15.00
C SER A 126 6.45 -1.51 -16.25
N ARG A 127 5.40 -0.72 -16.54
CA ARG A 127 4.69 -0.76 -17.85
C ARG A 127 5.50 -0.25 -19.04
N LYS A 128 6.64 0.42 -18.80
CA LYS A 128 7.57 0.91 -19.84
C LYS A 128 8.79 0.00 -20.01
N VAL A 129 8.91 -1.09 -19.26
CA VAL A 129 9.85 -2.15 -19.63
C VAL A 129 9.18 -2.92 -20.76
N HIS A 130 9.45 -2.42 -21.97
CA HIS A 130 9.20 -3.05 -23.25
C HIS A 130 9.56 -4.54 -23.15
N ILE A 131 8.60 -5.38 -23.49
CA ILE A 131 8.90 -6.64 -24.16
C ILE A 131 9.61 -6.22 -25.45
N SER A 132 10.93 -6.20 -25.45
CA SER A 132 11.68 -6.36 -26.68
C SER A 132 11.55 -7.84 -27.05
N THR A 133 10.63 -8.11 -27.96
CA THR A 133 10.68 -9.27 -28.85
C THR A 133 11.98 -9.19 -29.64
N GLU A 134 13.00 -9.91 -29.18
CA GLU A 134 14.18 -10.28 -29.94
C GLU A 134 14.93 -11.34 -29.12
N ASP A 135 14.41 -12.57 -29.19
CA ASP A 135 15.19 -13.81 -29.10
C ASP A 135 14.19 -14.96 -29.07
N MET A 136 13.99 -15.60 -30.23
CA MET A 136 13.91 -17.06 -30.40
C MET A 136 13.43 -17.35 -31.83
N ALA A 137 14.43 -17.70 -32.66
CA ALA A 137 14.40 -18.57 -33.84
C ALA A 137 13.49 -18.22 -35.03
#